data_AF-A0A821ENQ4-F1
#
_entry.id   AF-A0A821ENQ4-F1
#
_cell.length_a   1.000
_cell.length_b   1.000
_cell.length_c   1.000
_cell.angle_alpha   90.00
_cell.angle_beta   90.00
_cell.angle_gamma   90.00
#
_symmetry.space_group_name_H-M   'P 1'
#
loop_
_entity.id
_entity.type
_entity.pdbx_description
1 polymer ?
#
loop_
_entity_poly.entity_id
_entity_poly.type
_entity_poly.pdbx_seq_one_letter_code
_entity_poly.pdbx_strand_id
1 'polypeptide(L)'
;RKGFVKIGLANGASLVPVFSFGENDLFDQVPNPQGSKIRKIQIKIQKRLGYATPFFRGRGIFQYAVGFLPNRHAIDTYVGEPIHLPKLSRDKITPEI
;
A
#
# COMPACT_ATOMS: atom_id res chain seq x y z
N ARG A 1 8.52 -7.02 -9.49
CA ARG A 1 8.14 -5.61 -9.80
C ARG A 1 9.35 -4.72 -9.46
N LYS A 2 10.06 -4.17 -10.45
CA LYS A 2 11.28 -3.34 -10.25
C LYS A 2 11.13 -1.91 -10.81
N GLY A 3 9.90 -1.47 -11.06
CA GLY A 3 9.61 -0.26 -11.84
C GLY A 3 10.22 1.02 -11.26
N PHE A 4 10.01 1.29 -9.97
CA PHE A 4 10.54 2.50 -9.34
C PHE A 4 12.08 2.52 -9.30
N VAL A 5 12.73 1.37 -9.10
CA VAL A 5 14.20 1.24 -9.18
C VAL A 5 14.70 1.55 -10.60
N LYS A 6 14.01 1.05 -11.64
CA LYS A 6 14.33 1.38 -13.03
C LYS A 6 14.19 2.88 -13.32
N ILE A 7 13.17 3.54 -12.76
CA ILE A 7 12.99 5.00 -12.87
C ILE A 7 14.13 5.73 -12.15
N GLY A 8 14.52 5.26 -10.97
CA GLY A 8 15.68 5.78 -10.23
C GLY A 8 16.96 5.72 -11.06
N LEU A 9 17.26 4.56 -11.64
CA LEU A 9 18.42 4.35 -12.51
C LEU A 9 18.37 5.21 -13.79
N ALA A 10 17.20 5.41 -14.40
CA ALA A 10 17.07 6.24 -15.60
C ALA A 10 17.36 7.72 -15.33
N ASN A 11 17.10 8.18 -14.10
CA ASN A 11 17.23 9.58 -13.71
C ASN A 11 18.47 9.85 -12.85
N GLY A 12 19.16 8.81 -12.36
CA GLY A 12 20.22 8.95 -11.36
C GLY A 12 19.68 9.42 -10.00
N ALA A 13 18.42 9.12 -9.69
CA ALA A 13 17.78 9.52 -8.44
C ALA A 13 18.14 8.56 -7.31
N SER A 14 18.45 9.10 -6.14
CA SER A 14 18.74 8.31 -4.94
C SER A 14 17.47 7.59 -4.46
N LEU A 15 17.61 6.34 -4.03
CA LEU A 15 16.54 5.59 -3.38
C LEU A 15 16.68 5.69 -1.87
N VAL A 16 15.64 6.15 -1.18
CA VAL A 16 15.64 6.22 0.28
C VAL A 16 14.79 5.08 0.84
N PRO A 17 15.35 4.18 1.68
CA PRO A 17 14.56 3.16 2.33
C PRO A 17 13.71 3.81 3.44
N VAL A 18 12.40 3.58 3.39
CA VAL A 18 11.44 4.10 4.36
C VAL A 18 10.56 2.96 4.83
N PHE A 19 10.44 2.81 6.15
CA PHE A 19 9.57 1.82 6.78
C PHE A 19 8.63 2.54 7.75
N SER A 20 7.33 2.31 7.60
CA SER A 20 6.31 2.82 8.52
C SER A 20 5.62 1.66 9.23
N PHE A 21 5.57 1.72 10.56
CA PHE A 21 4.89 0.74 11.41
C PHE A 21 3.63 1.35 12.02
N GLY A 22 2.61 0.54 12.28
CA GLY A 22 1.33 0.98 12.85
C GLY A 22 0.27 1.42 11.84
N GLU A 23 0.59 1.46 10.54
CA GLU A 23 -0.39 1.85 9.49
C GLU A 23 -1.60 0.90 9.42
N ASN A 24 -1.39 -0.39 9.67
CA ASN A 24 -2.46 -1.39 9.64
C ASN A 24 -3.47 -1.21 10.79
N ASP A 25 -3.05 -0.60 11.91
CA ASP A 25 -3.88 -0.42 13.10
C ASP A 25 -4.79 0.82 12.98
N LEU A 26 -4.60 1.64 11.94
CA LEU A 26 -5.45 2.79 11.66
C LEU A 26 -6.88 2.38 11.28
N PHE A 27 -7.07 1.16 10.78
CA PHE A 27 -8.38 0.68 10.37
C PHE A 27 -8.59 -0.79 10.77
N ASP A 28 -9.75 -1.06 11.35
CA ASP A 28 -10.19 -2.42 11.64
C ASP A 28 -10.62 -3.10 10.34
N GLN A 29 -9.95 -4.19 9.98
CA GLN A 29 -10.40 -5.03 8.89
C GLN A 29 -11.55 -5.92 9.35
N VAL A 30 -12.63 -5.93 8.56
CA VAL A 30 -13.77 -6.81 8.85
C VAL A 30 -13.32 -8.26 8.64
N PRO A 31 -13.55 -9.18 9.60
CA PRO A 31 -13.18 -10.58 9.47
C PRO A 31 -13.73 -11.17 8.16
N ASN A 32 -12.83 -11.70 7.34
CA ASN A 32 -13.17 -12.20 6.01
C ASN A 32 -12.70 -13.65 5.79
N PRO A 33 -13.12 -14.60 6.65
CA PRO A 33 -12.70 -15.99 6.52
C PRO A 33 -13.26 -16.61 5.23
N GLN A 34 -12.57 -17.65 4.74
CA GLN A 34 -13.02 -18.42 3.58
C GLN A 34 -14.41 -19.03 3.86
N GLY A 35 -15.31 -18.94 2.88
CA GLY A 35 -16.69 -19.41 3.01
C GLY A 35 -17.69 -18.40 3.61
N SER A 36 -17.22 -17.30 4.21
CA SER A 36 -18.11 -16.26 4.75
C SER A 36 -18.98 -15.59 3.69
N LYS A 37 -20.17 -15.12 4.09
CA LYS A 37 -21.07 -14.36 3.21
C LYS A 37 -20.42 -13.06 2.72
N ILE A 38 -19.64 -12.41 3.58
CA ILE A 38 -18.88 -11.19 3.27
C ILE A 38 -17.88 -11.46 2.14
N ARG A 39 -17.11 -12.56 2.23
CA ARG A 39 -16.15 -12.96 1.17
C ARG A 39 -16.84 -13.19 -0.16
N LYS A 40 -17.99 -13.85 -0.17
CA LYS A 40 -18.77 -14.13 -1.39
C LYS A 40 -19.24 -12.83 -2.06
N ILE A 41 -19.73 -11.87 -1.27
CA ILE A 41 -20.12 -10.55 -1.75
C ILE A 41 -18.92 -9.80 -2.31
N GLN A 42 -17.80 -9.77 -1.57
CA GLN A 42 -16.57 -9.10 -2.02
C GLN A 42 -16.06 -9.67 -3.34
N ILE A 43 -16.04 -11.00 -3.51
CA ILE A 43 -15.63 -11.64 -4.77
C ILE A 43 -16.58 -11.27 -5.91
N LYS A 44 -17.90 -11.20 -5.66
CA LYS A 44 -18.88 -10.81 -6.68
C LYS A 44 -18.68 -9.36 -7.12
N ILE A 45 -18.40 -8.47 -6.18
CA ILE A 45 -18.09 -7.05 -6.44
C ILE A 45 -16.76 -6.95 -7.19
N GLN A 46 -15.72 -7.67 -6.75
CA GLN A 46 -14.41 -7.69 -7.41
C GLN A 46 -14.48 -8.18 -8.85
N LYS A 47 -15.29 -9.21 -9.13
CA LYS A 47 -15.52 -9.68 -10.51
C LYS A 47 -16.20 -8.65 -11.40
N ARG A 48 -17.01 -7.75 -10.81
CA ARG A 48 -17.70 -6.69 -11.56
C ARG A 48 -16.81 -5.45 -11.75
N LEU A 49 -16.06 -5.06 -10.72
CA LEU A 49 -15.23 -3.83 -10.71
C LEU A 49 -13.80 -4.06 -11.21
N GLY A 50 -13.31 -5.30 -11.25
CA GLY A 50 -11.93 -5.64 -11.64
C GLY A 50 -10.90 -5.49 -10.52
N TYR A 51 -11.28 -4.97 -9.35
CA TYR A 51 -10.40 -4.81 -8.20
C TYR A 51 -11.11 -5.18 -6.89
N ALA A 52 -10.33 -5.62 -5.89
CA ALA A 52 -10.87 -5.98 -4.58
C ALA A 52 -11.30 -4.72 -3.83
N THR A 53 -12.60 -4.56 -3.59
CA THR A 53 -13.10 -3.48 -2.75
C THR A 53 -12.70 -3.77 -1.30
N PRO A 54 -11.94 -2.87 -0.65
CA PRO A 54 -11.55 -3.07 0.74
C PRO A 54 -12.73 -2.75 1.67
N PHE A 55 -12.99 -3.63 2.63
CA PHE A 55 -13.96 -3.41 3.70
C PHE A 55 -13.21 -3.17 4.99
N PHE A 56 -13.14 -1.91 5.41
CA PHE A 56 -12.45 -1.48 6.62
C PHE A 56 -13.34 -0.52 7.41
N ARG A 57 -13.10 -0.46 8.72
CA ARG A 57 -13.83 0.41 9.64
C ARG A 57 -12.80 1.23 10.42
N GLY A 58 -13.08 2.51 10.61
CA GLY A 58 -12.36 3.35 11.55
C GLY A 58 -13.34 4.11 12.45
N ARG A 59 -13.00 5.34 12.82
CA ARG A 59 -13.81 6.21 13.68
C ARG A 59 -14.77 7.11 12.91
N GLY A 60 -15.85 7.52 13.57
CA GLY A 60 -16.81 8.51 13.05
C GLY A 60 -16.29 9.94 13.18
N ILE A 61 -16.90 10.86 12.43
CA ILE A 61 -16.53 12.29 12.43
C ILE A 61 -16.87 12.96 13.78
N PHE A 62 -17.96 12.52 14.43
CA PHE A 62 -18.47 13.13 15.67
C PHE A 62 -18.56 12.16 16.86
N GLN A 63 -18.43 10.84 16.66
CA GLN A 63 -18.48 9.80 17.71
C GLN A 63 -17.52 8.64 17.38
N TYR A 64 -16.85 8.07 18.40
CA TYR A 64 -15.91 6.93 18.28
C TYR A 64 -16.58 5.58 17.96
N ALA A 65 -17.87 5.56 17.59
CA ALA A 65 -18.62 4.32 17.43
C ALA A 65 -18.24 3.55 16.15
N VAL A 66 -18.38 4.18 14.97
CA VAL A 66 -18.08 3.60 13.64
C VAL A 66 -17.94 4.73 12.60
N GLY A 67 -16.93 4.66 11.72
CA GLY A 67 -16.84 5.53 10.54
C GLY A 67 -15.72 5.17 9.57
N PHE A 68 -15.34 6.12 8.71
CA PHE A 68 -14.32 5.95 7.67
C PHE A 68 -13.00 6.68 7.96
N LEU A 69 -12.91 7.40 9.10
CA LEU A 69 -11.68 8.09 9.48
C LEU A 69 -10.73 7.13 10.18
N PRO A 70 -9.40 7.30 10.04
CA PRO A 70 -8.44 6.45 10.71
C PRO A 70 -8.55 6.60 12.23
N ASN A 71 -8.38 5.49 12.94
CA ASN A 71 -8.21 5.44 14.38
C ASN A 71 -6.94 6.18 14.78
N ARG A 72 -6.92 6.69 16.02
CA ARG A 72 -5.76 7.39 16.56
C ARG A 72 -4.75 6.36 17.07
N HIS A 73 -3.89 5.88 16.19
CA HIS A 73 -2.72 5.06 16.54
C HIS A 73 -1.43 5.78 16.14
N ALA A 74 -0.36 5.50 16.88
CA ALA A 74 0.96 6.00 16.54
C ALA A 74 1.43 5.31 15.24
N ILE A 75 2.10 6.08 14.38
CA ILE A 75 2.78 5.57 13.20
C ILE A 75 4.25 5.93 13.36
N ASP A 76 5.10 4.91 13.47
CA ASP A 76 6.53 5.09 13.61
C ASP A 76 7.19 4.91 12.25
N THR A 77 7.71 6.00 11.69
CA THR A 77 8.38 6.01 10.40
C THR A 77 9.89 6.11 10.57
N TYR A 78 10.61 5.13 10.03
CA TYR A 78 12.05 5.06 10.01
C TYR A 78 12.55 5.37 8.60
N VAL A 79 13.44 6.35 8.51
CA VAL A 79 14.06 6.77 7.25
C VAL A 79 15.53 6.40 7.31
N GLY A 80 15.97 5.54 6.40
CA GLY A 80 17.37 5.15 6.30
C GLY A 80 18.18 6.05 5.38
N GLU A 81 19.46 5.74 5.25
CA GLU A 81 20.40 6.50 4.41
C GLU A 81 20.04 6.39 2.92
N PRO A 82 20.14 7.49 2.15
CA PRO A 82 19.95 7.46 0.71
C PRO A 82 20.94 6.54 0.00
N ILE A 83 20.42 5.68 -0.88
CA ILE A 83 21.20 4.83 -1.78
C ILE A 83 21.34 5.57 -3.11
N HIS A 84 22.52 6.10 -3.38
CA HIS A 84 22.81 6.80 -4.63
C HIS A 84 22.85 5.82 -5.81
N LEU A 85 22.14 6.16 -6.88
CA LEU A 85 22.08 5.34 -8.09
C LEU A 85 22.83 6.01 -9.24
N PRO A 86 23.57 5.23 -10.05
CA PRO A 86 24.13 5.75 -11.29
C PRO A 86 23.01 6.01 -12.30
N LYS A 87 23.17 7.07 -13.11
CA LYS A 87 22.28 7.32 -14.25
C LYS A 87 22.66 6.39 -15.41
N LEU A 88 21.72 5.54 -15.83
CA LEU A 88 21.91 4.56 -16.90
C LEU A 88 20.99 4.87 -18.10
N SER A 89 21.45 4.52 -19.31
CA SER A 89 20.60 4.55 -20.51
C SER A 89 19.57 3.42 -20.47
N ARG A 90 18.47 3.58 -21.22
CA ARG A 90 17.37 2.61 -21.25
C ARG A 90 17.84 1.19 -21.64
N ASP A 91 18.79 1.11 -22.56
CA ASP A 91 19.37 -0.14 -23.08
C ASP A 91 20.08 -0.96 -21.98
N LYS A 92 20.66 -0.27 -20.99
CA LYS A 92 21.34 -0.91 -19.85
C LYS A 92 20.37 -1.29 -18.71
N ILE A 93 19.21 -0.64 -18.62
CA ILE A 93 18.22 -0.83 -17.55
C ILE A 93 17.27 -1.99 -17.85
N THR A 94 16.97 -2.21 -19.13
CA THR A 94 16.15 -3.35 -19.59
C THR A 94 16.89 -4.03 -20.73
N PRO A 95 17.93 -4.85 -20.43
CA PRO A 95 18.64 -5.61 -21.46
C PRO A 95 17.80 -6.72 -22.09
N GLU A 96 16.61 -7.02 -21.55
CA GLU A 96 15.69 -8.05 -22.04
C GLU A 96 14.32 -7.42 -22.35
N ILE A 97 14.25 -6.77 -23.51
CA ILE A 97 13.17 -6.89 -24.51
C ILE A 97 13.86 -7.09 -25.85
#